data_AF-A0A1G6W0Y0-F1
#
_entry.id   AF-A0A1G6W0Y0-F1
#
_cell.length_a   1.000
_cell.length_b   1.000
_cell.length_c   1.000
_cell.angle_alpha   90.00
_cell.angle_beta   90.00
_cell.angle_gamma   90.00
#
_symmetry.space_group_name_H-M   'P 1'
#
loop_
_entity.id
_entity.type
_entity.pdbx_description
1 polymer ?
#
loop_
_entity_poly.entity_id
_entity_poly.type
_entity_poly.pdbx_seq_one_letter_code
_entity_poly.pdbx_strand_id
1 'polypeptide(L)'
;MKQFLFSLLFLPSVMLGQKIDHLASFRDLNTDSYFRSNYDNDFFAAADKDYTQGYNFELVAPVLKKNPLNVLLLAPKESVSKYGLSIEHIGFTPQQYQLPDIQFEDRPFAAAIVLKSFLVATDNVQKSRITSSLSIGLIGPGAFGKEMQTGIHKLTGNKIPLGWRHQIKNDVVLNYRLGYEKRLWSYNDLFSLQAHANAQLGTLFTHVSAGANSTVGLIDSPFTGDKKGFRLYLYAQPTLKFVGYDATLQGGLFNRDSPYTISAAAVERFTAQFDFGVVLKTRTLYFEYTRSLITREFETGQASAWGGVNIGVTF
;
A
#
# COMPACT_ATOMS: atom_id res chain seq x y z
N MET A 1 0.37 40.88 -20.92
CA MET A 1 0.84 39.51 -20.62
C MET A 1 0.92 39.33 -19.10
N LYS A 2 0.61 38.16 -18.55
CA LYS A 2 0.88 37.83 -17.12
C LYS A 2 1.88 36.67 -17.08
N GLN A 3 3.07 36.92 -16.55
CA GLN A 3 4.06 35.88 -16.32
C GLN A 3 3.64 35.10 -15.06
N PHE A 4 3.24 33.84 -15.24
CA PHE A 4 3.11 32.92 -14.11
C PHE A 4 4.49 32.37 -13.79
N LEU A 5 5.05 32.82 -12.67
CA LEU A 5 6.34 32.36 -12.18
C LEU A 5 6.19 30.91 -11.68
N PHE A 6 6.60 29.94 -12.49
CA PHE A 6 6.70 28.54 -12.08
C PHE A 6 7.89 28.40 -11.13
N SER A 7 7.66 28.66 -9.84
CA SER A 7 8.60 28.32 -8.77
C SER A 7 8.67 26.80 -8.62
N LEU A 8 9.58 26.17 -9.37
CA LEU A 8 10.04 24.81 -9.08
C LEU A 8 10.65 24.81 -7.68
N LEU A 9 9.89 24.28 -6.71
CA LEU A 9 10.40 23.98 -5.38
C LEU A 9 11.34 22.79 -5.46
N PHE A 10 12.62 23.08 -5.71
CA PHE A 10 13.71 22.17 -5.39
C PHE A 10 13.85 22.05 -3.87
N LEU A 11 14.22 20.84 -3.43
CA LEU A 11 14.54 20.38 -2.07
C LEU A 11 13.37 19.84 -1.21
N PRO A 12 13.65 18.86 -0.33
CA PRO A 12 14.88 18.08 -0.19
C PRO A 12 14.84 16.74 -0.96
N SER A 13 16.02 16.16 -1.18
CA SER A 13 16.15 14.74 -1.54
C SER A 13 15.69 13.83 -0.40
N VAL A 14 15.30 12.60 -0.77
CA VAL A 14 14.82 11.50 0.11
C VAL A 14 13.50 11.80 0.86
N MET A 15 12.36 11.38 0.29
CA MET A 15 11.00 11.40 0.88
C MET A 15 10.32 10.01 0.80
N LEU A 16 9.64 9.55 1.87
CA LEU A 16 9.51 8.10 2.13
C LEU A 16 8.47 7.70 3.27
N GLY A 17 7.46 6.75 3.37
CA GLY A 17 6.80 5.70 2.50
C GLY A 17 5.55 4.93 3.02
N GLN A 18 4.93 4.02 2.22
CA GLN A 18 3.93 3.00 2.66
C GLN A 18 3.82 1.71 1.81
N LYS A 19 3.93 0.57 2.50
CA LYS A 19 3.81 -0.85 2.05
C LYS A 19 2.98 -1.09 0.76
N ILE A 20 1.64 -1.23 0.81
CA ILE A 20 0.77 -1.32 -0.40
C ILE A 20 -0.44 -0.39 -0.25
N ASP A 21 -0.80 0.34 -1.31
CA ASP A 21 -2.04 1.14 -1.40
C ASP A 21 -2.79 0.96 -2.73
N HIS A 22 -3.35 -0.23 -2.95
CA HIS A 22 -4.08 -0.58 -4.18
C HIS A 22 -5.35 0.26 -4.44
N LEU A 23 -5.86 0.95 -3.41
CA LEU A 23 -7.12 1.68 -3.45
C LEU A 23 -7.00 3.14 -3.92
N ALA A 24 -5.81 3.73 -4.09
CA ALA A 24 -5.65 5.15 -4.48
C ALA A 24 -6.33 5.51 -5.83
N SER A 25 -6.86 6.73 -5.97
CA SER A 25 -7.69 7.11 -7.14
C SER A 25 -6.95 7.06 -8.49
N PHE A 26 -5.65 7.36 -8.53
CA PHE A 26 -4.84 7.24 -9.75
C PHE A 26 -4.63 5.78 -10.21
N ARG A 27 -4.96 4.80 -9.35
CA ARG A 27 -4.92 3.35 -9.62
C ARG A 27 -6.27 2.76 -10.04
N ASP A 28 -7.35 3.54 -10.15
CA ASP A 28 -8.67 3.02 -10.51
C ASP A 28 -8.70 2.52 -11.98
N LEU A 29 -9.23 1.33 -12.27
CA LEU A 29 -9.33 0.80 -13.64
C LEU A 29 -10.57 1.28 -14.41
N ASN A 30 -11.42 2.13 -13.80
CA ASN A 30 -12.64 2.72 -14.36
C ASN A 30 -13.77 1.76 -14.82
N THR A 31 -13.50 0.46 -15.00
CA THR A 31 -14.48 -0.64 -15.12
C THR A 31 -15.06 -1.09 -13.76
N ASP A 32 -16.15 -1.86 -13.76
CA ASP A 32 -16.72 -2.58 -12.61
C ASP A 32 -16.22 -4.04 -12.47
N SER A 33 -15.45 -4.53 -13.45
CA SER A 33 -15.06 -5.93 -13.64
C SER A 33 -13.58 -6.03 -14.03
N TYR A 34 -12.72 -6.47 -13.10
CA TYR A 34 -11.29 -6.69 -13.34
C TYR A 34 -10.60 -7.58 -12.30
N PHE A 35 -9.47 -8.15 -12.70
CA PHE A 35 -8.46 -8.75 -11.82
C PHE A 35 -7.17 -7.92 -11.87
N ARG A 36 -6.45 -7.80 -10.74
CA ARG A 36 -5.12 -7.18 -10.70
C ARG A 36 -4.18 -7.93 -9.74
N SER A 37 -2.91 -7.96 -10.11
CA SER A 37 -1.80 -8.50 -9.33
C SER A 37 -0.78 -7.40 -9.08
N ASN A 38 -0.49 -7.09 -7.81
CA ASN A 38 0.66 -6.31 -7.38
C ASN A 38 1.80 -7.24 -6.95
N TYR A 39 3.04 -6.88 -7.25
CA TYR A 39 4.24 -7.48 -6.66
C TYR A 39 5.25 -6.38 -6.28
N ASP A 40 5.55 -6.28 -4.99
CA ASP A 40 6.51 -5.33 -4.41
C ASP A 40 7.74 -6.08 -3.92
N ASN A 41 8.93 -5.50 -4.17
CA ASN A 41 10.20 -6.04 -3.70
C ASN A 41 11.29 -4.97 -3.59
N ASP A 42 12.15 -5.09 -2.58
CA ASP A 42 13.24 -4.15 -2.31
C ASP A 42 14.48 -4.32 -3.21
N PHE A 43 14.65 -5.49 -3.83
CA PHE A 43 15.63 -5.70 -4.91
C PHE A 43 15.54 -4.62 -5.99
N PHE A 44 14.31 -4.20 -6.35
CA PHE A 44 14.12 -3.13 -7.33
C PHE A 44 14.78 -1.83 -6.90
N ALA A 45 14.92 -1.55 -5.59
CA ALA A 45 15.61 -0.39 -5.03
C ALA A 45 17.09 -0.64 -4.69
N ALA A 46 17.65 -1.81 -5.05
CA ALA A 46 18.96 -2.28 -4.63
C ALA A 46 19.11 -2.38 -3.09
N ALA A 47 18.01 -2.68 -2.40
CA ALA A 47 17.97 -3.02 -0.98
C ALA A 47 17.53 -4.49 -0.79
N ASP A 48 17.70 -5.01 0.43
CA ASP A 48 17.28 -6.33 0.89
C ASP A 48 17.08 -6.25 2.42
N LYS A 49 16.21 -5.32 2.84
CA LYS A 49 15.89 -4.95 4.23
C LYS A 49 14.57 -4.18 4.36
N ASP A 50 14.08 -4.10 5.59
CA ASP A 50 12.82 -3.47 5.96
C ASP A 50 11.61 -4.14 5.31
N TYR A 51 10.98 -3.52 4.30
CA TYR A 51 9.87 -4.11 3.57
C TYR A 51 10.38 -4.88 2.36
N THR A 52 10.81 -6.12 2.59
CA THR A 52 11.45 -6.93 1.55
C THR A 52 10.51 -7.37 0.44
N GLN A 53 9.25 -7.67 0.76
CA GLN A 53 8.35 -8.25 -0.21
C GLN A 53 6.87 -8.05 0.13
N GLY A 54 6.05 -7.85 -0.89
CA GLY A 54 4.63 -8.18 -0.79
C GLY A 54 3.99 -8.53 -2.13
N TYR A 55 2.79 -9.07 -2.04
CA TYR A 55 1.91 -9.28 -3.20
C TYR A 55 0.47 -8.98 -2.80
N ASN A 56 -0.33 -8.50 -3.76
CA ASN A 56 -1.77 -8.32 -3.59
C ASN A 56 -2.48 -8.80 -4.86
N PHE A 57 -3.27 -9.85 -4.74
CA PHE A 57 -4.14 -10.35 -5.80
C PHE A 57 -5.56 -9.90 -5.52
N GLU A 58 -6.17 -9.12 -6.41
CA GLU A 58 -7.49 -8.53 -6.21
C GLU A 58 -8.44 -8.80 -7.38
N LEU A 59 -9.71 -8.93 -7.02
CA LEU A 59 -10.83 -9.18 -7.92
C LEU A 59 -11.93 -8.17 -7.60
N VAL A 60 -12.34 -7.39 -8.59
CA VAL A 60 -13.53 -6.53 -8.53
C VAL A 60 -14.51 -7.05 -9.57
N ALA A 61 -15.75 -7.29 -9.15
CA ALA A 61 -16.80 -7.83 -10.03
C ALA A 61 -18.21 -7.49 -9.50
N PRO A 62 -19.22 -7.28 -10.36
CA PRO A 62 -20.58 -6.92 -9.94
C PRO A 62 -21.24 -7.93 -8.98
N VAL A 63 -20.86 -9.22 -9.06
CA VAL A 63 -21.36 -10.26 -8.14
C VAL A 63 -20.96 -10.01 -6.68
N LEU A 64 -19.80 -9.37 -6.45
CA LEU A 64 -19.30 -9.08 -5.10
C LEU A 64 -20.12 -8.02 -4.36
N LYS A 65 -21.02 -7.29 -5.05
CA LYS A 65 -22.05 -6.46 -4.42
C LYS A 65 -22.98 -7.25 -3.49
N LYS A 66 -23.10 -8.58 -3.69
CA LYS A 66 -23.89 -9.49 -2.85
C LYS A 66 -23.14 -10.07 -1.64
N ASN A 67 -21.86 -9.73 -1.44
CA ASN A 67 -21.08 -10.20 -0.29
C ASN A 67 -21.72 -9.69 1.03
N PRO A 68 -22.05 -10.56 2.00
CA PRO A 68 -22.67 -10.13 3.25
C PRO A 68 -21.79 -9.19 4.09
N LEU A 69 -20.46 -9.23 3.94
CA LEU A 69 -19.55 -8.31 4.64
C LEU A 69 -19.71 -6.85 4.19
N ASN A 70 -20.37 -6.59 3.06
CA ASN A 70 -20.60 -5.24 2.54
C ASN A 70 -21.41 -4.35 3.48
N VAL A 71 -22.18 -4.93 4.43
CA VAL A 71 -22.92 -4.15 5.44
C VAL A 71 -22.01 -3.42 6.43
N LEU A 72 -20.74 -3.82 6.50
CA LEU A 72 -19.70 -3.19 7.34
C LEU A 72 -18.92 -2.11 6.57
N LEU A 73 -19.12 -1.98 5.26
CA LEU A 73 -18.35 -1.08 4.39
C LEU A 73 -19.11 0.24 4.19
N LEU A 74 -18.45 1.37 4.44
CA LEU A 74 -19.07 2.69 4.40
C LEU A 74 -19.23 3.18 2.95
N ALA A 75 -20.48 3.33 2.51
CA ALA A 75 -20.85 3.77 1.17
C ALA A 75 -21.81 4.99 1.21
N PRO A 76 -21.44 6.16 0.66
CA PRO A 76 -22.37 7.27 0.44
C PRO A 76 -23.49 6.90 -0.53
N LYS A 77 -24.73 7.35 -0.25
CA LYS A 77 -25.91 7.05 -1.08
C LYS A 77 -25.78 7.57 -2.52
N GLU A 78 -25.18 8.74 -2.70
CA GLU A 78 -25.01 9.41 -3.99
C GLU A 78 -23.66 9.07 -4.63
N SER A 79 -23.37 7.78 -4.77
CA SER A 79 -22.08 7.30 -5.31
C SER A 79 -22.20 6.08 -6.22
N VAL A 80 -21.26 5.96 -7.16
CA VAL A 80 -21.05 4.73 -7.93
C VAL A 80 -20.11 3.84 -7.12
N SER A 81 -20.65 2.76 -6.55
CA SER A 81 -19.92 1.82 -5.69
C SER A 81 -19.46 0.56 -6.43
N LYS A 82 -18.14 0.31 -6.42
CA LYS A 82 -17.49 -0.94 -6.84
C LYS A 82 -17.16 -1.78 -5.60
N TYR A 83 -17.21 -3.10 -5.74
CA TYR A 83 -16.99 -4.07 -4.66
C TYR A 83 -15.91 -5.08 -5.05
N GLY A 84 -14.97 -5.33 -4.15
CA GLY A 84 -13.82 -6.20 -4.42
C GLY A 84 -13.42 -7.07 -3.24
N LEU A 85 -12.67 -8.12 -3.58
CA LEU A 85 -11.91 -8.94 -2.64
C LEU A 85 -10.42 -8.85 -3.01
N SER A 86 -9.53 -8.90 -2.02
CA SER A 86 -8.11 -9.15 -2.30
C SER A 86 -7.47 -10.09 -1.28
N ILE A 87 -6.41 -10.78 -1.69
CA ILE A 87 -5.48 -11.48 -0.80
C ILE A 87 -4.17 -10.71 -0.86
N GLU A 88 -3.74 -10.17 0.27
CA GLU A 88 -2.50 -9.42 0.43
C GLU A 88 -1.56 -10.15 1.38
N HIS A 89 -0.30 -10.29 0.99
CA HIS A 89 0.79 -10.72 1.86
C HIS A 89 1.86 -9.62 1.92
N ILE A 90 2.39 -9.38 3.11
CA ILE A 90 3.51 -8.47 3.36
C ILE A 90 4.56 -9.15 4.23
N GLY A 91 5.85 -8.98 3.92
CA GLY A 91 6.98 -9.57 4.62
C GLY A 91 8.08 -8.56 4.92
N PHE A 92 8.75 -8.74 6.07
CA PHE A 92 9.71 -7.81 6.65
C PHE A 92 10.95 -8.52 7.20
N THR A 93 12.11 -7.89 7.01
CA THR A 93 13.42 -8.41 7.44
C THR A 93 14.34 -7.33 7.99
N PRO A 94 15.18 -7.63 8.99
CA PRO A 94 16.30 -6.77 9.37
C PRO A 94 17.40 -6.77 8.30
N GLN A 95 18.30 -5.79 8.38
CA GLN A 95 19.35 -5.51 7.39
C GLN A 95 20.38 -6.64 7.20
N GLN A 96 20.59 -7.49 8.21
CA GLN A 96 21.51 -8.63 8.13
C GLN A 96 20.73 -9.95 8.19
N TYR A 97 19.64 -10.06 7.42
CA TYR A 97 18.72 -11.20 7.37
C TYR A 97 19.40 -12.59 7.20
N GLN A 98 20.60 -12.64 6.62
CA GLN A 98 21.39 -13.86 6.49
C GLN A 98 21.91 -14.40 7.83
N LEU A 99 21.95 -13.58 8.88
CA LEU A 99 22.32 -14.02 10.23
C LEU A 99 21.18 -14.84 10.84
N PRO A 100 21.49 -15.91 11.60
CA PRO A 100 20.48 -16.74 12.24
C PRO A 100 19.94 -16.12 13.54
N ASP A 101 20.63 -15.14 14.11
CA ASP A 101 20.40 -14.61 15.45
C ASP A 101 19.57 -13.31 15.43
N ILE A 102 19.10 -12.91 16.62
CA ILE A 102 18.29 -11.70 16.81
C ILE A 102 19.18 -10.47 16.60
N GLN A 103 18.78 -9.61 15.68
CA GLN A 103 19.40 -8.30 15.44
C GLN A 103 18.69 -7.26 16.31
N PHE A 104 19.20 -7.09 17.54
CA PHE A 104 18.78 -6.01 18.41
C PHE A 104 19.06 -4.65 17.75
N GLU A 105 18.20 -3.67 18.02
CA GLU A 105 18.20 -2.33 17.42
C GLU A 105 17.81 -2.29 15.92
N ASP A 106 17.53 -3.42 15.29
CA ASP A 106 16.88 -3.54 13.98
C ASP A 106 15.45 -4.10 14.13
N ARG A 107 14.66 -4.19 13.06
CA ARG A 107 13.30 -4.75 13.13
C ARG A 107 13.29 -6.27 13.32
N PRO A 108 12.30 -6.85 14.03
CA PRO A 108 12.09 -8.28 13.99
C PRO A 108 11.68 -8.74 12.58
N PHE A 109 11.98 -10.00 12.25
CA PHE A 109 11.34 -10.66 11.11
C PHE A 109 9.83 -10.70 11.33
N ALA A 110 9.05 -10.37 10.30
CA ALA A 110 7.59 -10.42 10.37
C ALA A 110 6.98 -10.73 9.01
N ALA A 111 5.84 -11.41 8.99
CA ALA A 111 5.01 -11.55 7.80
C ALA A 111 3.54 -11.54 8.21
N ALA A 112 2.67 -11.00 7.35
CA ALA A 112 1.23 -11.06 7.54
C ALA A 112 0.53 -11.37 6.23
N ILE A 113 -0.51 -12.20 6.30
CA ILE A 113 -1.39 -12.52 5.17
C ILE A 113 -2.84 -12.20 5.56
N VAL A 114 -3.56 -11.51 4.69
CA VAL A 114 -4.94 -11.07 4.92
C VAL A 114 -5.82 -11.24 3.70
N LEU A 115 -7.06 -11.68 3.94
CA LEU A 115 -8.18 -11.54 3.02
C LEU A 115 -8.86 -10.20 3.30
N LYS A 116 -9.01 -9.37 2.27
CA LYS A 116 -9.67 -8.07 2.32
C LYS A 116 -11.00 -8.13 1.59
N SER A 117 -12.03 -7.54 2.18
CA SER A 117 -13.28 -7.17 1.52
C SER A 117 -13.34 -5.66 1.44
N PHE A 118 -13.42 -5.10 0.23
CA PHE A 118 -13.30 -3.66 0.02
C PHE A 118 -14.38 -3.08 -0.90
N LEU A 119 -14.58 -1.77 -0.75
CA LEU A 119 -15.50 -0.96 -1.50
C LEU A 119 -14.81 0.34 -1.94
N VAL A 120 -15.11 0.76 -3.16
CA VAL A 120 -14.74 2.05 -3.74
C VAL A 120 -16.01 2.76 -4.17
N ALA A 121 -16.36 3.86 -3.50
CA ALA A 121 -17.53 4.68 -3.80
C ALA A 121 -17.10 6.04 -4.36
N THR A 122 -17.40 6.29 -5.64
CA THR A 122 -17.06 7.55 -6.32
C THR A 122 -18.28 8.43 -6.53
N ASP A 123 -18.20 9.66 -6.03
CA ASP A 123 -19.14 10.75 -6.30
C ASP A 123 -18.63 11.58 -7.49
N ASN A 124 -19.36 11.49 -8.60
CA ASN A 124 -19.06 12.20 -9.84
C ASN A 124 -19.56 13.65 -9.88
N VAL A 125 -20.39 14.08 -8.93
CA VAL A 125 -20.83 15.49 -8.80
C VAL A 125 -19.82 16.25 -7.95
N GLN A 126 -19.57 15.76 -6.73
CA GLN A 126 -18.64 16.38 -5.78
C GLN A 126 -17.16 16.14 -6.13
N LYS A 127 -16.86 15.22 -7.06
CA LYS A 127 -15.47 14.82 -7.42
C LYS A 127 -14.70 14.33 -6.19
N SER A 128 -15.37 13.49 -5.39
CA SER A 128 -14.82 12.85 -4.19
C SER A 128 -15.02 11.34 -4.23
N ARG A 129 -14.18 10.61 -3.49
CA ARG A 129 -14.14 9.15 -3.51
C ARG A 129 -13.89 8.65 -2.10
N ILE A 130 -14.74 7.74 -1.63
CA ILE A 130 -14.60 7.07 -0.34
C ILE A 130 -14.20 5.63 -0.59
N THR A 131 -13.21 5.16 0.16
CA THR A 131 -12.79 3.76 0.15
C THR A 131 -12.97 3.18 1.54
N SER A 132 -13.45 1.94 1.61
CA SER A 132 -13.72 1.26 2.87
C SER A 132 -13.30 -0.20 2.72
N SER A 133 -12.57 -0.73 3.70
CA SER A 133 -12.12 -2.12 3.67
C SER A 133 -12.05 -2.76 5.04
N LEU A 134 -12.47 -4.02 5.10
CA LEU A 134 -12.30 -4.93 6.23
C LEU A 134 -11.26 -5.98 5.83
N SER A 135 -10.18 -6.09 6.61
CA SER A 135 -9.12 -7.08 6.45
C SER A 135 -9.18 -8.08 7.60
N ILE A 136 -9.19 -9.38 7.28
CA ILE A 136 -9.08 -10.48 8.24
C ILE A 136 -7.93 -11.41 7.86
N GLY A 137 -7.23 -11.97 8.82
CA GLY A 137 -6.10 -12.85 8.56
C GLY A 137 -5.21 -13.04 9.77
N LEU A 138 -3.91 -13.06 9.56
CA LEU A 138 -2.92 -13.44 10.57
C LEU A 138 -1.53 -12.88 10.28
N ILE A 139 -0.80 -12.55 11.36
CA ILE A 139 0.62 -12.18 11.38
C ILE A 139 1.43 -13.34 12.00
N GLY A 140 2.68 -13.52 11.59
CA GLY A 140 3.64 -14.49 12.14
C GLY A 140 3.86 -15.73 11.24
N PRO A 141 4.43 -16.84 11.77
CA PRO A 141 4.79 -18.02 11.00
C PRO A 141 3.69 -18.58 10.08
N GLY A 142 2.42 -18.49 10.50
CA GLY A 142 1.28 -18.93 9.70
C GLY A 142 1.05 -18.14 8.42
N ALA A 143 1.69 -16.98 8.25
CA ALA A 143 1.64 -16.19 7.02
C ALA A 143 2.58 -16.72 5.92
N PHE A 144 3.44 -17.69 6.22
CA PHE A 144 4.37 -18.35 5.29
C PHE A 144 5.46 -17.44 4.68
N GLY A 145 5.74 -16.28 5.27
CA GLY A 145 6.75 -15.34 4.76
C GLY A 145 8.16 -15.93 4.69
N LYS A 146 8.53 -16.81 5.64
CA LYS A 146 9.78 -17.58 5.63
C LYS A 146 9.87 -18.47 4.40
N GLU A 147 8.83 -19.25 4.15
CA GLU A 147 8.75 -20.23 3.07
C GLU A 147 8.77 -19.52 1.71
N MET A 148 8.03 -18.42 1.58
CA MET A 148 8.02 -17.53 0.42
C MET A 148 9.40 -16.94 0.13
N GLN A 149 10.00 -16.20 1.07
CA GLN A 149 11.28 -15.52 0.84
C GLN A 149 12.41 -16.54 0.63
N THR A 150 12.45 -17.62 1.42
CA THR A 150 13.42 -18.71 1.24
C THR A 150 13.27 -19.40 -0.11
N GLY A 151 12.03 -19.59 -0.59
CA GLY A 151 11.75 -20.16 -1.90
C GLY A 151 12.29 -19.27 -3.02
N ILE A 152 11.98 -17.97 -2.97
CA ILE A 152 12.45 -16.99 -3.96
C ILE A 152 13.98 -16.87 -3.94
N HIS A 153 14.60 -16.75 -2.77
CA HIS A 153 16.06 -16.60 -2.67
C HIS A 153 16.80 -17.85 -3.19
N LYS A 154 16.23 -19.05 -3.04
CA LYS A 154 16.74 -20.28 -3.70
C LYS A 154 16.59 -20.26 -5.22
N LEU A 155 15.50 -19.70 -5.74
CA LEU A 155 15.24 -19.61 -7.18
C LEU A 155 16.07 -18.52 -7.87
N THR A 156 16.39 -17.43 -7.18
CA THR A 156 17.22 -16.32 -7.71
C THR A 156 18.72 -16.47 -7.43
N GLY A 157 19.12 -17.35 -6.50
CA GLY A 157 20.51 -17.49 -6.06
C GLY A 157 20.94 -16.48 -4.99
N ASN A 158 20.00 -15.80 -4.35
CA ASN A 158 20.26 -14.85 -3.26
C ASN A 158 20.66 -15.57 -1.95
N LYS A 159 21.24 -14.81 -1.01
CA LYS A 159 21.55 -15.30 0.34
C LYS A 159 20.27 -15.78 1.05
N ILE A 160 20.34 -16.90 1.75
CA ILE A 160 19.17 -17.46 2.45
C ILE A 160 18.93 -16.71 3.78
N PRO A 161 17.70 -16.25 4.08
CA PRO A 161 17.37 -15.62 5.35
C PRO A 161 17.27 -16.67 6.48
N LEU A 162 18.10 -16.55 7.52
CA LEU A 162 18.20 -17.55 8.59
C LEU A 162 17.44 -17.14 9.87
N GLY A 163 17.27 -15.84 10.11
CA GLY A 163 16.66 -15.31 11.34
C GLY A 163 15.14 -15.53 11.48
N TRP A 164 14.43 -16.03 10.45
CA TRP A 164 12.98 -16.30 10.46
C TRP A 164 12.48 -17.20 11.60
N ARG A 165 13.36 -17.94 12.30
CA ARG A 165 13.04 -18.69 13.54
C ARG A 165 12.64 -17.76 14.71
N HIS A 166 13.11 -16.51 14.68
CA HIS A 166 12.88 -15.47 15.69
C HIS A 166 11.82 -14.43 15.28
N GLN A 167 11.01 -14.73 14.26
CA GLN A 167 9.97 -13.81 13.80
C GLN A 167 8.88 -13.54 14.86
N ILE A 168 8.15 -12.43 14.69
CA ILE A 168 6.89 -12.11 15.39
C ILE A 168 5.97 -13.34 15.38
N LYS A 169 5.38 -13.70 16.53
CA LYS A 169 4.57 -14.92 16.65
C LYS A 169 3.17 -14.77 16.06
N ASN A 170 2.51 -15.92 15.90
CA ASN A 170 1.15 -16.03 15.35
C ASN A 170 0.16 -15.18 16.16
N ASP A 171 -0.48 -14.21 15.51
CA ASP A 171 -1.61 -13.48 16.07
C ASP A 171 -2.67 -13.15 14.99
N VAL A 172 -3.90 -12.91 15.43
CA VAL A 172 -5.06 -12.65 14.57
C VAL A 172 -5.02 -11.23 14.02
N VAL A 173 -5.13 -11.08 12.70
CA VAL A 173 -5.35 -9.78 12.05
C VAL A 173 -6.83 -9.54 11.87
N LEU A 174 -7.31 -8.45 12.47
CA LEU A 174 -8.59 -7.82 12.21
C LEU A 174 -8.35 -6.32 12.06
N ASN A 175 -8.60 -5.77 10.87
CA ASN A 175 -8.29 -4.39 10.54
C ASN A 175 -9.38 -3.74 9.70
N TYR A 176 -9.78 -2.53 10.06
CA TYR A 176 -10.65 -1.68 9.26
C TYR A 176 -9.85 -0.48 8.75
N ARG A 177 -10.04 -0.11 7.47
CA ARG A 177 -9.50 1.12 6.88
C ARG A 177 -10.60 1.89 6.16
N LEU A 178 -10.64 3.19 6.41
CA LEU A 178 -11.45 4.17 5.70
C LEU A 178 -10.52 5.17 5.00
N GLY A 179 -10.77 5.47 3.74
CA GLY A 179 -10.08 6.49 2.97
C GLY A 179 -11.06 7.49 2.35
N TYR A 180 -10.62 8.73 2.20
CA TYR A 180 -11.34 9.81 1.53
C TYR A 180 -10.38 10.56 0.60
N GLU A 181 -10.78 10.75 -0.65
CA GLU A 181 -10.07 11.57 -1.63
C GLU A 181 -11.01 12.65 -2.19
N LYS A 182 -10.49 13.86 -2.40
CA LYS A 182 -11.20 14.98 -3.03
C LYS A 182 -10.34 15.58 -4.13
N ARG A 183 -10.86 15.63 -5.36
CA ARG A 183 -10.17 16.32 -6.47
C ARG A 183 -10.20 17.82 -6.20
N LEU A 184 -9.02 18.42 -6.02
CA LEU A 184 -8.85 19.85 -5.81
C LEU A 184 -8.75 20.60 -7.15
N TRP A 185 -8.04 20.02 -8.12
CA TRP A 185 -7.83 20.64 -9.42
C TRP A 185 -7.66 19.60 -10.53
N SER A 186 -7.98 20.00 -11.75
CA SER A 186 -7.80 19.21 -12.97
C SER A 186 -7.75 20.15 -14.18
N TYR A 187 -6.85 19.89 -15.12
CA TYR A 187 -6.71 20.66 -16.36
C TYR A 187 -6.68 19.71 -17.56
N ASN A 188 -7.71 19.78 -18.41
CA ASN A 188 -7.87 19.08 -19.69
C ASN A 188 -7.59 17.55 -19.67
N ASP A 189 -7.70 16.91 -18.50
CA ASP A 189 -7.25 15.54 -18.22
C ASP A 189 -5.78 15.27 -18.60
N LEU A 190 -4.99 16.36 -18.64
CA LEU A 190 -3.52 16.37 -18.77
C LEU A 190 -2.81 16.52 -17.41
N PHE A 191 -3.48 17.13 -16.44
CA PHE A 191 -3.05 17.23 -15.05
C PHE A 191 -4.25 17.04 -14.10
N SER A 192 -4.06 16.37 -12.97
CA SER A 192 -5.01 16.45 -11.85
C SER A 192 -4.34 16.29 -10.48
N LEU A 193 -4.82 17.11 -9.53
CA LEU A 193 -4.45 17.13 -8.13
C LEU A 193 -5.66 16.76 -7.26
N GLN A 194 -5.45 15.83 -6.33
CA GLN A 194 -6.38 15.45 -5.28
C GLN A 194 -5.70 15.62 -3.91
N ALA A 195 -6.49 15.85 -2.86
CA ALA A 195 -6.05 15.65 -1.48
C ALA A 195 -6.67 14.35 -0.95
N HIS A 196 -5.95 13.64 -0.09
CA HIS A 196 -6.40 12.38 0.50
C HIS A 196 -6.18 12.33 2.00
N ALA A 197 -7.03 11.58 2.69
CA ALA A 197 -6.89 11.20 4.08
C ALA A 197 -7.28 9.74 4.27
N ASN A 198 -6.59 9.02 5.14
CA ASN A 198 -6.93 7.65 5.56
C ASN A 198 -6.88 7.53 7.08
N ALA A 199 -7.79 6.73 7.63
CA ALA A 199 -7.71 6.21 8.98
C ALA A 199 -7.74 4.68 8.92
N GLN A 200 -6.83 4.03 9.65
CA GLN A 200 -6.78 2.58 9.80
C GLN A 200 -6.70 2.22 11.28
N LEU A 201 -7.50 1.24 11.70
CA LEU A 201 -7.60 0.76 13.07
C LEU A 201 -7.64 -0.77 13.06
N GLY A 202 -6.87 -1.41 13.94
CA GLY A 202 -6.86 -2.86 14.07
C GLY A 202 -5.56 -3.45 14.62
N THR A 203 -5.50 -4.79 14.58
CA THR A 203 -4.51 -5.61 15.30
C THR A 203 -3.21 -5.85 14.52
N LEU A 204 -3.14 -5.48 13.23
CA LEU A 204 -1.91 -5.42 12.43
C LEU A 204 -1.35 -3.98 12.39
N PHE A 205 -2.19 -3.00 12.06
CA PHE A 205 -1.81 -1.59 12.00
C PHE A 205 -2.91 -0.69 12.57
N THR A 206 -2.51 0.37 13.29
CA THR A 206 -3.39 1.50 13.64
C THR A 206 -2.66 2.82 13.37
N HIS A 207 -3.18 3.64 12.45
CA HIS A 207 -2.60 4.93 12.09
C HIS A 207 -3.66 5.86 11.44
N VAL A 208 -3.34 7.16 11.41
CA VAL A 208 -4.00 8.11 10.50
C VAL A 208 -2.99 8.70 9.54
N SER A 209 -3.42 9.15 8.37
CA SER A 209 -2.54 9.75 7.36
C SER A 209 -3.29 10.75 6.49
N ALA A 210 -2.58 11.76 6.00
CA ALA A 210 -3.11 12.73 5.04
C ALA A 210 -2.03 13.12 4.02
N GLY A 211 -2.43 13.53 2.81
CA GLY A 211 -1.50 13.84 1.74
C GLY A 211 -2.18 14.43 0.51
N ALA A 212 -1.44 14.43 -0.60
CA ALA A 212 -1.95 14.77 -1.91
C ALA A 212 -1.57 13.71 -2.95
N ASN A 213 -2.46 13.50 -3.94
CA ASN A 213 -2.23 12.69 -5.12
C ASN A 213 -2.15 13.63 -6.32
N SER A 214 -1.06 13.55 -7.08
CA SER A 214 -0.85 14.34 -8.29
C SER A 214 -0.61 13.41 -9.49
N THR A 215 -1.13 13.79 -10.65
CA THR A 215 -1.07 13.00 -11.90
C THR A 215 -0.82 13.91 -13.10
N VAL A 216 -0.01 13.47 -14.05
CA VAL A 216 0.32 14.21 -15.28
C VAL A 216 0.53 13.27 -16.47
N GLY A 217 -0.04 13.59 -17.64
CA GLY A 217 0.02 12.76 -18.85
C GLY A 217 -1.36 12.58 -19.49
N LEU A 218 -1.60 11.48 -20.19
CA LEU A 218 -2.92 11.14 -20.72
C LEU A 218 -3.75 10.45 -19.62
N ILE A 219 -4.35 11.24 -18.72
CA ILE A 219 -4.96 10.74 -17.48
C ILE A 219 -6.31 10.08 -17.74
N ASP A 220 -6.56 9.00 -17.01
CA ASP A 220 -7.86 8.35 -16.89
C ASP A 220 -8.49 8.75 -15.54
N SER A 221 -9.30 9.83 -15.53
CA SER A 221 -9.81 10.39 -14.27
C SER A 221 -11.01 9.57 -13.76
N PRO A 222 -10.98 9.06 -12.51
CA PRO A 222 -12.10 8.28 -11.96
C PRO A 222 -13.37 9.12 -11.75
N PHE A 223 -13.27 10.45 -11.81
CA PHE A 223 -14.38 11.38 -11.60
C PHE A 223 -15.04 11.89 -12.89
N THR A 224 -14.72 11.29 -14.05
CA THR A 224 -15.27 11.67 -15.37
C THR A 224 -15.89 10.51 -16.15
N GLY A 225 -15.94 9.31 -15.57
CA GLY A 225 -16.36 8.08 -16.25
C GLY A 225 -15.25 7.47 -17.12
N ASP A 226 -15.50 6.23 -17.57
CA ASP A 226 -14.60 5.43 -18.39
C ASP A 226 -14.25 6.13 -19.73
N LYS A 227 -13.01 6.61 -19.82
CA LYS A 227 -12.41 7.10 -21.06
C LYS A 227 -11.62 5.97 -21.71
N LYS A 228 -12.31 5.10 -22.45
CA LYS A 228 -11.73 4.01 -23.26
C LYS A 228 -10.57 4.48 -24.16
N GLY A 229 -9.52 3.68 -24.27
CA GLY A 229 -8.38 3.90 -25.16
C GLY A 229 -7.02 3.80 -24.45
N PHE A 230 -5.96 4.29 -25.10
CA PHE A 230 -4.61 4.33 -24.53
C PHE A 230 -4.45 5.47 -23.52
N ARG A 231 -3.87 5.18 -22.35
CA ARG A 231 -3.58 6.14 -21.29
C ARG A 231 -2.15 5.91 -20.80
N LEU A 232 -1.44 7.00 -20.54
CA LEU A 232 -0.07 6.97 -20.03
C LEU A 232 0.13 8.21 -19.17
N TYR A 233 0.31 8.02 -17.87
CA TYR A 233 0.51 9.13 -16.93
C TYR A 233 1.50 8.77 -15.83
N LEU A 234 2.24 9.79 -15.40
CA LEU A 234 3.03 9.76 -14.19
C LEU A 234 2.15 10.15 -13.00
N TYR A 235 2.49 9.65 -11.82
CA TYR A 235 1.88 10.08 -10.56
C TYR A 235 2.93 10.32 -9.46
N ALA A 236 2.55 11.13 -8.48
CA ALA A 236 3.29 11.31 -7.23
C ALA A 236 2.32 11.56 -6.06
N GLN A 237 2.53 10.82 -4.97
CA GLN A 237 1.70 10.73 -3.76
C GLN A 237 2.54 11.07 -2.51
N PRO A 238 2.80 12.36 -2.21
CA PRO A 238 3.26 12.77 -0.88
C PRO A 238 2.18 12.52 0.18
N THR A 239 2.55 11.85 1.27
CA THR A 239 1.66 11.54 2.41
C THR A 239 2.43 11.74 3.74
N LEU A 240 1.74 12.10 4.81
CA LEU A 240 2.26 12.08 6.19
C LEU A 240 1.40 11.13 7.01
N LYS A 241 2.01 10.36 7.92
CA LYS A 241 1.36 9.27 8.67
C LYS A 241 1.70 9.37 10.16
N PHE A 242 0.67 9.45 11.00
CA PHE A 242 0.79 9.35 12.46
C PHE A 242 0.51 7.91 12.91
N VAL A 243 1.52 7.24 13.45
CA VAL A 243 1.52 5.80 13.75
C VAL A 243 1.12 5.57 15.20
N GLY A 244 -0.07 4.99 15.43
CA GLY A 244 -0.54 4.57 16.75
C GLY A 244 0.03 3.21 17.15
N TYR A 245 0.09 2.26 16.22
CA TYR A 245 0.62 0.91 16.45
C TYR A 245 0.95 0.19 15.13
N ASP A 246 2.05 -0.58 15.13
CA ASP A 246 2.46 -1.47 14.03
C ASP A 246 2.92 -2.83 14.59
N ALA A 247 2.17 -3.89 14.32
CA ALA A 247 2.45 -5.24 14.83
C ALA A 247 3.70 -5.90 14.19
N THR A 248 4.14 -5.42 13.03
CA THR A 248 5.35 -5.91 12.34
C THR A 248 6.62 -5.42 13.02
N LEU A 249 6.51 -4.42 13.91
CA LEU A 249 7.55 -3.95 14.79
C LEU A 249 7.30 -4.38 16.25
N GLN A 250 6.08 -4.18 16.75
CA GLN A 250 5.74 -4.26 18.18
C GLN A 250 5.24 -5.65 18.63
N GLY A 251 5.09 -6.61 17.71
CA GLY A 251 4.41 -7.88 17.96
C GLY A 251 2.89 -7.74 18.05
N GLY A 252 2.18 -8.88 18.08
CA GLY A 252 0.72 -8.94 18.06
C GLY A 252 0.03 -8.29 19.28
N LEU A 253 -1.28 -8.04 19.19
CA LEU A 253 -2.05 -7.44 20.27
C LEU A 253 -2.46 -8.45 21.36
N PHE A 254 -2.82 -9.66 20.97
CA PHE A 254 -3.30 -10.73 21.85
C PHE A 254 -2.17 -11.71 22.18
N ASN A 255 -1.28 -12.01 21.24
CA ASN A 255 -0.10 -12.83 21.46
C ASN A 255 1.14 -11.97 21.73
N ARG A 256 1.75 -12.11 22.92
CA ARG A 256 2.94 -11.36 23.35
C ARG A 256 4.22 -12.20 23.42
N ASP A 257 4.18 -13.47 23.02
CA ASP A 257 5.30 -14.42 23.10
C ASP A 257 6.36 -14.22 21.98
N SER A 258 6.42 -13.02 21.41
CA SER A 258 7.39 -12.67 20.35
C SER A 258 8.78 -12.51 20.96
N PRO A 259 9.80 -13.24 20.47
CA PRO A 259 11.11 -13.32 21.12
C PRO A 259 11.90 -12.01 21.02
N TYR A 260 11.50 -11.12 20.11
CA TYR A 260 12.00 -9.76 20.01
C TYR A 260 10.96 -8.86 19.36
N THR A 261 10.87 -7.60 19.80
CA THR A 261 9.99 -6.55 19.29
C THR A 261 10.64 -5.17 19.50
N ILE A 262 10.23 -4.18 18.70
CA ILE A 262 10.50 -2.76 18.96
C ILE A 262 9.53 -2.26 20.05
N SER A 263 10.05 -1.53 21.03
CA SER A 263 9.23 -0.97 22.10
C SER A 263 8.29 0.12 21.59
N ALA A 264 7.16 0.33 22.29
CA ALA A 264 6.22 1.41 21.93
C ALA A 264 6.83 2.82 22.06
N ALA A 265 7.93 2.99 22.80
CA ALA A 265 8.65 4.26 22.88
C ALA A 265 9.55 4.49 21.66
N ALA A 266 10.16 3.42 21.14
CA ALA A 266 11.10 3.47 20.01
C ALA A 266 10.42 3.44 18.62
N VAL A 267 9.09 3.36 18.51
CA VAL A 267 8.37 3.47 17.23
C VAL A 267 8.23 4.94 16.84
N GLU A 268 8.64 5.29 15.62
CA GLU A 268 8.58 6.66 15.11
C GLU A 268 7.12 7.06 14.83
N ARG A 269 6.63 8.01 15.63
CA ARG A 269 5.21 8.37 15.66
C ARG A 269 4.77 9.20 14.46
N PHE A 270 5.70 9.81 13.74
CA PHE A 270 5.45 10.52 12.49
C PHE A 270 6.37 9.97 11.40
N THR A 271 5.80 9.32 10.40
CA THR A 271 6.51 8.95 9.16
C THR A 271 6.04 9.83 8.02
N ALA A 272 6.97 10.20 7.13
CA ALA A 272 6.62 10.81 5.86
C ALA A 272 6.18 9.72 4.87
N GLN A 273 5.97 10.11 3.60
CA GLN A 273 5.68 9.23 2.48
C GLN A 273 5.71 9.93 1.14
N PHE A 274 6.24 9.24 0.15
CA PHE A 274 6.28 9.65 -1.25
C PHE A 274 6.33 8.41 -2.14
N ASP A 275 5.18 8.06 -2.70
CA ASP A 275 5.05 7.02 -3.71
C ASP A 275 4.95 7.69 -5.08
N PHE A 276 5.72 7.24 -6.07
CA PHE A 276 5.72 7.83 -7.41
C PHE A 276 5.89 6.75 -8.48
N GLY A 277 5.39 6.99 -9.69
CA GLY A 277 5.41 5.94 -10.70
C GLY A 277 4.81 6.33 -12.03
N VAL A 278 4.68 5.34 -12.90
CA VAL A 278 4.06 5.44 -14.22
C VAL A 278 2.97 4.39 -14.37
N VAL A 279 1.81 4.80 -14.89
CA VAL A 279 0.69 3.92 -15.23
C VAL A 279 0.46 3.98 -16.74
N LEU A 280 0.38 2.81 -17.37
CA LEU A 280 -0.02 2.62 -18.76
C LEU A 280 -1.30 1.78 -18.78
N LYS A 281 -2.35 2.28 -19.44
CA LYS A 281 -3.60 1.52 -19.66
C LYS A 281 -3.91 1.40 -21.14
N THR A 282 -4.54 0.29 -21.50
CA THR A 282 -5.26 0.11 -22.76
C THR A 282 -6.75 -0.09 -22.46
N ARG A 283 -7.54 -0.57 -23.44
CA ARG A 283 -8.94 -0.94 -23.21
C ARG A 283 -9.11 -2.12 -22.25
N THR A 284 -8.13 -3.00 -22.13
CA THR A 284 -8.23 -4.25 -21.34
C THR A 284 -7.07 -4.51 -20.39
N LEU A 285 -5.91 -3.88 -20.61
CA LEU A 285 -4.70 -4.12 -19.82
C LEU A 285 -4.32 -2.89 -19.01
N TYR A 286 -3.92 -3.11 -17.77
CA TYR A 286 -3.33 -2.14 -16.85
C TYR A 286 -1.90 -2.57 -16.53
N PHE A 287 -0.95 -1.64 -16.63
CA PHE A 287 0.43 -1.81 -16.19
C PHE A 287 0.84 -0.61 -15.36
N GLU A 288 1.55 -0.86 -14.26
CA GLU A 288 2.12 0.19 -13.42
C GLU A 288 3.50 -0.22 -12.92
N TYR A 289 4.41 0.75 -12.85
CA TYR A 289 5.66 0.63 -12.11
C TYR A 289 5.71 1.72 -11.04
N THR A 290 5.94 1.28 -9.79
CA THR A 290 5.90 2.07 -8.56
C THR A 290 7.30 2.18 -7.97
N ARG A 291 7.61 3.35 -7.41
CA ARG A 291 8.68 3.59 -6.45
C ARG A 291 8.09 4.07 -5.13
N SER A 292 8.53 3.42 -4.06
CA SER A 292 8.15 3.74 -2.69
C SER A 292 9.40 3.59 -1.82
N LEU A 293 9.86 4.71 -1.28
CA LEU A 293 10.92 4.77 -0.26
C LEU A 293 10.20 4.76 1.11
N ILE A 294 10.70 4.27 2.28
CA ILE A 294 10.10 4.54 3.62
C ILE A 294 11.00 5.25 4.66
N THR A 295 10.51 6.27 5.39
CA THR A 295 11.28 6.95 6.46
C THR A 295 11.37 6.01 7.63
N ARG A 296 12.43 6.10 8.45
CA ARG A 296 12.62 5.25 9.63
C ARG A 296 11.30 5.04 10.39
N GLU A 297 10.87 3.77 10.50
CA GLU A 297 9.65 3.41 11.22
C GLU A 297 9.90 3.30 12.74
N PHE A 298 11.16 3.32 13.17
CA PHE A 298 11.62 3.21 14.54
C PHE A 298 12.94 3.97 14.75
N GLU A 299 13.26 4.30 16.01
CA GLU A 299 14.30 5.26 16.43
C GLU A 299 15.69 4.93 15.88
N THR A 300 16.14 3.68 16.07
CA THR A 300 17.41 3.14 15.56
C THR A 300 17.34 2.72 14.08
N GLY A 301 16.13 2.74 13.50
CA GLY A 301 15.85 2.39 12.12
C GLY A 301 16.33 3.44 11.13
N GLN A 302 16.34 3.06 9.85
CA GLN A 302 16.82 3.92 8.76
C GLN A 302 15.72 4.20 7.74
N ALA A 303 16.02 5.12 6.83
CA ALA A 303 15.36 5.18 5.53
C ALA A 303 15.54 3.86 4.76
N SER A 304 14.46 3.35 4.16
CA SER A 304 14.41 2.13 3.35
C SER A 304 13.76 2.41 1.99
N ALA A 305 13.73 1.43 1.07
CA ALA A 305 13.15 1.61 -0.25
C ALA A 305 12.80 0.30 -0.96
N TRP A 306 11.80 0.35 -1.84
CA TRP A 306 11.45 -0.73 -2.75
C TRP A 306 10.92 -0.22 -4.10
N GLY A 307 10.55 -1.15 -4.96
CA GLY A 307 9.75 -0.91 -6.15
C GLY A 307 8.58 -1.90 -6.22
N GLY A 308 7.58 -1.55 -7.02
CA GLY A 308 6.39 -2.38 -7.23
C GLY A 308 6.00 -2.46 -8.70
N VAL A 309 5.39 -3.56 -9.11
CA VAL A 309 4.81 -3.75 -10.43
C VAL A 309 3.37 -4.22 -10.28
N ASN A 310 2.42 -3.52 -10.91
CA ASN A 310 1.06 -4.01 -11.07
C ASN A 310 0.78 -4.42 -12.51
N ILE A 311 0.06 -5.54 -12.65
CA ILE A 311 -0.54 -5.98 -13.91
C ILE A 311 -2.02 -6.25 -13.65
N GLY A 312 -2.91 -5.66 -14.44
CA GLY A 312 -4.35 -5.85 -14.34
C GLY A 312 -5.02 -6.12 -15.67
N VAL A 313 -6.14 -6.86 -15.63
CA VAL A 313 -6.94 -7.24 -16.79
C VAL A 313 -8.41 -7.00 -16.50
N THR A 314 -9.09 -6.25 -17.37
CA THR A 314 -10.55 -6.05 -17.33
C THR A 314 -11.25 -7.12 -18.18
N PHE A 315 -12.44 -7.56 -17.77
CA PHE A 315 -13.25 -8.57 -18.47
C PHE A 315 -14.73 -8.17 -18.52
#